data_AF-A0A1V2YCL9-F1
#
_entry.id   AF-A0A1V2YCL9-F1
#
_cell.length_a   1.000
_cell.length_b   1.000
_cell.length_c   1.000
_cell.angle_alpha   90.00
_cell.angle_beta   90.00
_cell.angle_gamma   90.00
#
_symmetry.space_group_name_H-M   'P 1'
#
loop_
_entity.id
_entity.type
_entity.pdbx_description
1 polymer ?
#
loop_
_entity_poly.entity_id
_entity_poly.type
_entity_poly.pdbx_seq_one_letter_code
_entity_poly.pdbx_strand_id
1 'polypeptide(L)'
;MNIDMDRDIEEILKLITDYIRLTYISEIEEVIGKSNPDNLVALPKEAQLMLAVIPFMSDDSRDLLEDIADVFRYEQVIRQILPTILPNAQNLEKLNLQNIILRLLIYTIIKEID
;
A
#
# COMPACT_ATOMS: atom_id res chain seq x y z
N MET A 1 13.18 -24.43 -29.56
CA MET A 1 12.93 -23.17 -28.85
C MET A 1 12.59 -23.56 -27.43
N ASN A 2 13.55 -23.47 -26.50
CA ASN A 2 13.35 -23.90 -25.12
C ASN A 2 12.83 -22.68 -24.38
N ILE A 3 11.55 -22.71 -24.04
CA ILE A 3 10.90 -21.67 -23.22
C ILE A 3 11.35 -21.96 -21.80
N ASP A 4 12.19 -21.08 -21.26
CA ASP A 4 12.62 -21.14 -19.88
C ASP A 4 11.54 -20.45 -19.04
N MET A 5 10.50 -21.22 -18.70
CA MET A 5 9.31 -20.69 -18.04
C MET A 5 9.64 -19.96 -16.74
N ASP A 6 10.65 -20.41 -16.00
CA ASP A 6 11.03 -19.78 -14.74
C ASP A 6 11.59 -18.37 -14.99
N ARG A 7 12.49 -18.24 -15.97
CA ARG A 7 13.05 -16.94 -16.36
C ARG A 7 12.00 -15.99 -16.92
N ASP A 8 11.10 -16.50 -17.77
CA ASP A 8 10.06 -15.70 -18.39
C ASP A 8 9.01 -15.23 -17.35
N ILE A 9 8.68 -16.08 -16.36
CA ILE A 9 7.85 -15.68 -15.21
C ILE A 9 8.54 -14.61 -14.38
N GLU A 10 9.84 -14.73 -14.14
CA GLU A 10 10.62 -13.75 -13.37
C GLU A 10 10.66 -12.38 -14.08
N GLU A 11 10.84 -12.36 -15.41
CA GLU A 11 10.77 -11.14 -16.21
C GLU A 11 9.37 -10.52 -16.18
N ILE A 12 8.31 -11.32 -16.29
CA ILE A 12 6.93 -10.84 -16.19
C ILE A 12 6.66 -10.24 -14.80
N LEU A 13 7.09 -10.91 -13.73
CA LEU A 13 6.95 -10.41 -12.37
C LEU A 13 7.69 -9.09 -12.19
N LYS A 14 8.92 -8.99 -12.72
CA LYS A 14 9.71 -7.75 -12.68
C LYS A 14 9.00 -6.61 -13.42
N LEU A 15 8.48 -6.85 -14.62
CA LEU A 15 7.72 -5.86 -15.38
C LEU A 15 6.45 -5.40 -14.66
N ILE A 16 5.74 -6.32 -14.02
CA ILE A 16 4.56 -6.02 -13.20
C ILE A 16 4.96 -5.15 -11.99
N THR A 17 6.03 -5.53 -11.27
CA THR A 17 6.53 -4.77 -10.13
C THR A 17 6.99 -3.37 -10.54
N ASP A 18 7.76 -3.25 -11.62
CA ASP A 18 8.25 -1.96 -12.12
C ASP A 18 7.08 -1.05 -12.54
N TYR A 19 6.06 -1.61 -13.21
CA TYR A 19 4.85 -0.88 -13.58
C TYR A 19 4.06 -0.41 -12.35
N ILE A 20 3.88 -1.28 -11.35
CA ILE A 20 3.22 -0.95 -10.09
C ILE A 20 3.97 0.17 -9.36
N ARG A 21 5.29 0.09 -9.30
CA ARG A 21 6.14 1.07 -8.62
C ARG A 21 6.04 2.45 -9.29
N LEU A 22 6.30 2.50 -10.59
CA LEU A 22 6.33 3.77 -11.34
C LEU A 22 4.96 4.42 -11.45
N THR A 23 3.89 3.63 -11.57
CA THR A 23 2.56 4.17 -11.86
C THR A 23 1.76 4.38 -10.60
N TYR A 24 1.78 3.43 -9.67
CA TYR A 24 0.88 3.46 -8.51
C TYR A 24 1.58 3.92 -7.25
N ILE A 25 2.78 3.43 -6.95
CA ILE A 25 3.50 3.87 -5.73
C ILE A 25 3.83 5.36 -5.84
N SER A 26 4.37 5.82 -6.97
CA SER A 26 4.66 7.25 -7.15
C SER A 26 3.40 8.14 -7.11
N GLU A 27 2.26 7.70 -7.66
CA GLU A 27 0.98 8.42 -7.52
C GLU A 27 0.48 8.43 -6.07
N ILE A 28 0.62 7.31 -5.35
CA ILE A 28 0.25 7.20 -3.94
C ILE A 28 1.13 8.13 -3.08
N GLU A 29 2.44 8.13 -3.29
CA GLU A 29 3.39 9.01 -2.59
C GLU A 29 3.11 10.48 -2.89
N GLU A 30 2.81 10.82 -4.15
CA GLU A 30 2.45 12.18 -4.53
C GLU A 30 1.14 12.62 -3.88
N VAL A 31 0.13 11.75 -3.84
CA VAL A 31 -1.13 12.02 -3.14
C VAL A 31 -0.88 12.14 -1.63
N ILE A 32 -0.05 11.31 -1.02
CA ILE A 32 0.29 11.41 0.41
C ILE A 32 1.01 12.72 0.71
N GLY A 33 2.02 13.07 -0.09
CA GLY A 33 2.79 14.31 0.08
C GLY A 33 1.96 15.57 -0.16
N LYS A 34 0.90 15.50 -0.98
CA LYS A 34 -0.04 16.61 -1.23
C LYS A 34 -1.27 16.60 -0.32
N SER A 35 -1.58 15.47 0.30
CA SER A 35 -2.67 15.34 1.25
C SER A 35 -2.27 16.07 2.51
N ASN A 36 -2.84 17.25 2.73
CA ASN A 36 -2.76 17.93 4.02
C ASN A 36 -3.19 16.90 5.09
N PRO A 37 -2.43 16.67 6.17
CA PRO A 37 -2.79 15.69 7.19
C PRO A 37 -4.19 15.92 7.78
N ASP A 38 -4.71 17.15 7.67
CA ASP A 38 -6.07 17.56 8.05
C ASP A 38 -7.18 17.08 7.08
N ASN A 39 -6.83 16.70 5.84
CA ASN A 39 -7.76 16.20 4.81
C ASN A 39 -7.74 14.67 4.67
N LEU A 40 -6.78 13.98 5.30
CA LEU A 40 -6.85 12.54 5.43
C LEU A 40 -8.01 12.23 6.38
N VAL A 41 -9.01 11.50 5.87
CA VAL A 41 -10.08 10.92 6.69
C VAL A 41 -9.46 10.34 7.95
N ALA A 42 -10.05 10.60 9.12
CA ALA A 42 -9.50 10.15 10.39
C ALA A 42 -9.03 8.69 10.28
N LEU A 43 -7.78 8.43 10.67
CA LEU A 43 -7.16 7.10 10.63
C LEU A 43 -8.11 6.05 11.26
N PRO A 44 -8.04 4.77 10.86
CA PRO A 44 -8.81 3.73 11.54
C PRO A 44 -8.51 3.75 13.05
N LYS A 45 -9.51 3.39 13.87
CA LYS A 45 -9.43 3.50 15.34
C LYS A 45 -8.22 2.76 15.90
N GLU A 46 -7.88 1.64 15.29
CA GLU A 46 -6.72 0.82 15.60
C GLU A 46 -5.42 1.62 15.48
N ALA A 47 -5.23 2.33 14.37
CA ALA A 47 -4.07 3.19 14.15
C ALA A 47 -4.05 4.40 15.10
N GLN A 48 -5.21 5.02 15.35
CA GLN A 48 -5.30 6.11 16.34
C GLN A 48 -4.92 5.65 17.75
N LEU A 49 -5.35 4.44 18.14
CA LEU A 49 -5.00 3.85 19.43
C LEU A 49 -3.51 3.54 19.51
N MET A 50 -2.90 3.00 18.45
CA MET A 50 -1.45 2.79 18.41
C MET A 50 -0.68 4.10 18.55
N LEU A 51 -1.07 5.13 17.79
CA LEU A 51 -0.49 6.47 17.89
C LEU A 51 -0.63 7.10 19.29
N ALA A 52 -1.74 6.84 19.98
CA ALA A 52 -1.96 7.33 21.33
C ALA A 52 -1.09 6.62 22.39
N VAL A 53 -0.63 5.40 22.11
CA VAL A 53 0.20 4.60 23.03
C VAL A 53 1.70 4.87 22.85
N ILE A 54 2.14 5.28 21.65
CA ILE A 54 3.53 5.60 21.30
C ILE A 54 4.28 6.45 22.35
N PRO A 55 3.71 7.53 22.91
CA PRO A 55 4.41 8.37 23.90
C PRO A 55 4.80 7.62 25.19
N PHE A 56 4.20 6.47 25.45
CA PHE A 56 4.41 5.65 26.63
C PHE A 56 5.28 4.42 26.38
N MET A 57 5.77 4.23 25.14
CA MET A 57 6.57 3.08 24.73
C MET A 57 8.07 3.38 24.80
N SER A 58 8.86 2.32 24.98
CA SER A 58 10.32 2.35 24.81
C SER A 58 10.68 2.62 23.34
N ASP A 59 11.83 3.24 23.10
CA ASP A 59 12.26 3.66 21.76
C ASP A 59 12.22 2.50 20.75
N ASP A 60 12.75 1.31 21.09
CA ASP A 60 12.69 0.12 20.21
C ASP A 60 11.27 -0.30 19.78
N SER A 61 10.26 0.00 20.61
CA SER A 61 8.86 -0.35 20.32
C SER A 61 8.08 0.83 19.73
N ARG A 62 8.62 2.04 19.81
CA ARG A 62 8.07 3.24 19.20
C ARG A 62 8.19 3.14 17.69
N ASP A 63 9.39 2.86 17.19
CA ASP A 63 9.67 2.78 15.75
C ASP A 63 8.74 1.75 15.08
N LEU A 64 8.63 0.54 15.65
CA LEU A 64 7.74 -0.49 15.15
C LEU A 64 6.25 -0.07 15.12
N LEU A 65 5.79 0.67 16.12
CA LEU A 65 4.40 1.14 16.18
C LEU A 65 4.13 2.31 15.22
N GLU A 66 5.14 3.15 14.98
CA GLU A 66 5.10 4.20 13.95
C GLU A 66 4.99 3.57 12.56
N ASP A 67 5.82 2.56 12.26
CA ASP A 67 5.78 1.82 10.99
C ASP A 67 4.40 1.18 10.76
N ILE A 68 3.84 0.52 11.79
CA ILE A 68 2.51 -0.09 11.70
C ILE A 68 1.44 0.99 11.46
N ALA A 69 1.50 2.12 12.16
CA ALA A 69 0.55 3.21 11.98
C ALA A 69 0.63 3.80 10.55
N ASP A 70 1.83 3.89 9.99
CA ASP A 70 2.03 4.31 8.61
C ASP A 70 1.47 3.31 7.61
N VAL A 71 1.56 1.99 7.85
CA VAL A 71 0.89 0.98 7.01
C VAL A 71 -0.62 1.22 6.94
N PHE A 72 -1.28 1.58 8.05
CA PHE A 72 -2.70 1.93 8.02
C PHE A 72 -2.98 3.22 7.23
N ARG A 73 -2.08 4.20 7.29
CA ARG A 73 -2.18 5.43 6.50
C ARG A 73 -2.06 5.12 5.01
N TYR A 74 -1.09 4.30 4.60
CA TYR A 74 -0.94 3.85 3.22
C TYR A 74 -2.13 3.04 2.74
N GLU A 75 -2.63 2.09 3.54
CA GLU A 75 -3.82 1.30 3.21
C GLU A 75 -5.04 2.20 2.93
N GLN A 76 -5.25 3.20 3.77
CA GLN A 76 -6.34 4.14 3.63
C GLN A 76 -6.24 4.99 2.35
N VAL A 77 -5.04 5.49 2.04
CA VAL A 77 -4.79 6.25 0.82
C VAL A 77 -4.97 5.37 -0.41
N ILE A 78 -4.42 4.16 -0.40
CA ILE A 78 -4.62 3.18 -1.48
C ILE A 78 -6.11 2.96 -1.69
N ARG A 79 -6.91 2.75 -0.63
CA ARG A 79 -8.38 2.58 -0.77
C ARG A 79 -9.10 3.78 -1.40
N GLN A 80 -8.58 4.99 -1.22
CA GLN A 80 -9.16 6.21 -1.80
C GLN A 80 -8.78 6.37 -3.29
N ILE A 81 -7.58 5.96 -3.67
CA ILE A 81 -7.07 6.08 -5.06
C ILE A 81 -7.43 4.83 -5.89
N LEU A 82 -7.64 3.67 -5.26
CA LEU A 82 -7.97 2.43 -5.97
C LEU A 82 -9.20 2.58 -6.89
N PRO A 83 -10.29 3.28 -6.51
CA PRO A 83 -11.43 3.53 -7.40
C PRO A 83 -11.14 4.47 -8.58
N THR A 84 -10.12 5.34 -8.48
CA THR A 84 -9.68 6.20 -9.60
C THR A 84 -8.78 5.47 -10.58
N ILE A 85 -8.01 4.49 -10.10
CA ILE A 85 -7.10 3.67 -10.90
C ILE A 85 -7.83 2.47 -11.52
N LEU A 86 -8.69 1.79 -10.74
CA LEU A 86 -9.43 0.62 -11.15
C LEU A 86 -10.92 0.94 -11.17
N PRO A 87 -11.63 0.69 -12.28
CA PRO A 87 -13.07 0.96 -12.36
C PRO A 87 -13.80 0.21 -11.24
N ASN A 88 -14.74 0.89 -10.57
CA ASN A 88 -15.54 0.34 -9.47
C ASN A 88 -16.00 -1.09 -9.80
N ALA A 89 -15.62 -2.04 -8.95
CA ALA A 89 -15.92 -3.44 -9.16
C ALA A 89 -17.44 -3.66 -9.14
N GLN A 90 -17.99 -4.02 -10.30
CA GLN A 90 -19.41 -4.36 -10.43
C GLN A 90 -19.68 -5.87 -10.25
N ASN A 91 -18.62 -6.69 -10.15
CA ASN A 91 -18.73 -8.14 -9.97
C ASN A 91 -17.64 -8.68 -9.02
N LEU A 92 -17.86 -9.92 -8.54
CA LEU A 92 -17.01 -10.58 -7.54
C LEU A 92 -15.55 -10.76 -8.03
N GLU A 93 -15.34 -11.07 -9.31
CA GLU A 93 -14.00 -11.21 -9.90
C GLU A 93 -13.20 -9.91 -9.86
N LYS A 94 -13.79 -8.79 -10.26
CA LYS A 94 -13.13 -7.47 -10.19
C LYS A 94 -12.84 -7.07 -8.75
N LEU A 95 -13.70 -7.46 -7.82
CA LEU A 95 -13.54 -7.18 -6.39
C LEU A 95 -12.38 -7.99 -5.79
N ASN A 96 -12.25 -9.26 -6.19
CA ASN A 96 -11.09 -10.09 -5.85
C ASN A 96 -9.80 -9.54 -6.46
N LEU A 97 -9.83 -9.10 -7.72
CA LEU A 97 -8.67 -8.50 -8.38
C LEU A 97 -8.23 -7.19 -7.69
N GLN A 98 -9.19 -6.32 -7.33
CA GLN A 98 -8.92 -5.11 -6.54
C GLN A 98 -8.28 -5.44 -5.19
N ASN A 99 -8.78 -6.46 -4.49
CA ASN A 99 -8.20 -6.91 -3.21
C ASN A 99 -6.77 -7.47 -3.37
N ILE A 100 -6.50 -8.19 -4.46
CA ILE A 100 -5.15 -8.71 -4.77
C ILE A 100 -4.20 -7.54 -5.03
N ILE A 101 -4.61 -6.57 -5.87
CA ILE A 101 -3.81 -5.39 -6.19
C ILE A 101 -3.55 -4.56 -4.92
N LEU A 102 -4.57 -4.36 -4.08
CA LEU A 102 -4.43 -3.66 -2.80
C LEU A 102 -3.42 -4.35 -1.87
N ARG A 103 -3.50 -5.67 -1.73
CA ARG A 103 -2.54 -6.43 -0.90
C ARG A 103 -1.13 -6.40 -1.48
N LEU A 104 -0.97 -6.45 -2.80
CA LEU A 104 0.33 -6.31 -3.47
C LEU A 104 0.93 -4.93 -3.26
N LEU A 105 0.12 -3.87 -3.36
CA LEU A 105 0.57 -2.50 -3.11
C LEU A 105 1.04 -2.32 -1.67
N ILE A 106 0.22 -2.76 -0.69
CA ILE A 106 0.59 -2.70 0.73
C ILE A 106 1.87 -3.48 1.00
N TYR A 107 1.96 -4.71 0.49
CA TYR A 107 3.15 -5.54 0.66
C TYR A 107 4.40 -4.90 0.05
N THR A 108 4.28 -4.28 -1.13
CA THR A 108 5.40 -3.60 -1.80
C THR A 108 5.84 -2.38 -1.01
N ILE A 109 4.91 -1.58 -0.50
CA ILE A 109 5.22 -0.42 0.34
C ILE A 109 5.93 -0.85 1.63
N ILE A 110 5.42 -1.88 2.34
CA ILE A 110 6.09 -2.42 3.53
C ILE A 110 7.53 -2.84 3.21
N LYS A 111 7.73 -3.47 2.04
CA LYS A 111 9.05 -3.92 1.59
C LYS A 111 10.01 -2.81 1.12
N GLU A 112 9.50 -1.64 0.76
CA GLU A 112 10.32 -0.47 0.38
C GLU A 112 10.61 0.46 1.56
N ILE A 113 9.90 0.30 2.69
CA ILE A 113 10.13 1.02 3.94
C ILE A 113 11.24 0.33 4.78
N ASP A 114 11.41 -1.00 4.65
CA ASP A 114 12.57 -1.78 5.14
C ASP A 114 13.83 -1.59 4.26
#